data_AF-A0A3D2FW85-F1
#
_entry.id   AF-A0A3D2FW85-F1
#
_cell.length_a   1.000
_cell.length_b   1.000
_cell.length_c   1.000
_cell.angle_alpha   90.00
_cell.angle_beta   90.00
_cell.angle_gamma   90.00
#
_symmetry.space_group_name_H-M   'P 1'
#
loop_
_entity.id
_entity.type
_entity.pdbx_description
1 polymer ?
#
loop_
_entity_poly.entity_id
_entity_poly.type
_entity_poly.pdbx_seq_one_letter_code
_entity_poly.pdbx_strand_id
1 'polypeptide(L)' 'MTVHSERRVIPHRPEDLYALVADVRRYPEFLPWCLAARIRQADEHALSADLIIGF' A
#
# COMPACT_ATOMS: atom_id res chain seq x y z
N MET A 1 5.02 -21.38 -2.43
CA MET A 1 4.56 -19.97 -2.37
C MET A 1 3.06 -19.99 -2.11
N THR A 2 2.62 -19.48 -0.97
CA THR A 2 1.19 -19.37 -0.63
C THR A 2 0.67 -18.06 -1.20
N VAL A 3 -0.29 -18.12 -2.12
CA VAL A 3 -0.94 -16.93 -2.69
C VAL A 3 -2.25 -16.74 -1.96
N HIS A 4 -2.41 -15.60 -1.29
CA HIS A 4 -3.66 -15.21 -0.67
C HIS A 4 -4.41 -14.24 -1.59
N SER A 5 -5.71 -14.48 -1.79
CA SER A 5 -6.59 -13.63 -2.59
C SER A 5 -7.92 -13.50 -1.86
N GLU A 6 -8.34 -12.26 -1.61
CA GLU A 6 -9.63 -11.93 -1.02
C GLU A 6 -10.37 -10.97 -1.94
N ARG A 7 -11.69 -11.19 -2.09
CA ARG A 7 -12.57 -10.29 -2.82
C ARG A 7 -13.74 -9.90 -1.92
N ARG A 8 -13.92 -8.59 -1.72
CA ARG A 8 -14.99 -8.04 -0.89
C ARG A 8 -15.61 -6.82 -1.55
N VAL A 9 -16.92 -6.64 -1.35
CA VAL A 9 -17.63 -5.40 -1.69
C VAL A 9 -17.51 -4.44 -0.52
N ILE A 10 -17.03 -3.24 -0.78
CA ILE A 10 -16.81 -2.19 0.22
C ILE A 10 -17.53 -0.92 -0.22
N PRO A 11 -18.13 -0.17 0.72
CA PRO A 11 -18.92 1.02 0.43
C PRO A 11 -18.01 2.25 0.22
N HIS A 12 -17.03 2.14 -0.67
CA HIS A 12 -16.11 3.21 -1.04
C HIS A 12 -16.08 3.37 -2.54
N ARG A 13 -15.82 4.59 -3.00
CA ARG A 13 -15.67 4.84 -4.42
C ARG A 13 -14.32 4.29 -4.90
N PRO A 14 -14.22 3.83 -6.16
CA PRO A 14 -12.96 3.33 -6.71
C PRO A 14 -11.80 4.33 -6.58
N GLU A 15 -12.08 5.62 -6.71
CA GLU A 15 -11.08 6.68 -6.64
C GLU A 15 -10.50 6.84 -5.23
N ASP A 16 -11.36 6.71 -4.21
CA ASP A 16 -10.95 6.77 -2.80
C ASP A 16 -10.00 5.60 -2.47
N LEU A 17 -10.32 4.41 -2.98
CA LEU A 17 -9.48 3.24 -2.82
C LEU A 17 -8.16 3.39 -3.56
N TYR A 18 -8.19 3.83 -4.83
CA TYR A 18 -6.97 4.06 -5.60
C TYR A 18 -6.04 5.06 -4.90
N ALA A 19 -6.58 6.19 -4.43
CA ALA A 19 -5.79 7.19 -3.70
C ALA A 19 -5.16 6.61 -2.42
N LEU A 20 -5.88 5.74 -1.71
CA LEU A 20 -5.36 5.04 -0.53
C LEU A 20 -4.18 4.11 -0.87
N VAL A 21 -4.30 3.29 -1.92
CA VAL A 21 -3.22 2.34 -2.29
C VAL A 21 -2.06 3.03 -3.01
N ALA A 22 -2.31 4.13 -3.73
CA ALA A 22 -1.27 4.87 -4.43
C ALA A 22 -0.31 5.59 -3.46
N ASP A 23 -0.78 5.99 -2.28
CA ASP A 23 0.06 6.70 -1.29
C ASP A 23 0.83 5.75 -0.38
N VAL A 24 1.81 5.06 -0.97
CA VAL A 24 2.68 4.08 -0.29
C VAL A 24 3.38 4.66 0.94
N ARG A 25 3.65 5.96 0.97
CA ARG A 25 4.31 6.64 2.11
C ARG A 25 3.48 6.55 3.40
N ARG A 26 2.17 6.48 3.27
CA ARG A 26 1.23 6.49 4.39
C ARG A 26 0.87 5.10 4.88
N TYR A 27 1.41 4.05 4.27
CA TYR A 27 1.17 2.67 4.67
C TYR A 27 1.40 2.41 6.17
N PRO A 28 2.41 3.00 6.84
CA PRO A 28 2.59 2.84 8.28
C PRO A 28 1.45 3.41 9.14
N GLU A 29 0.63 4.33 8.61
CA GLU A 29 -0.50 4.91 9.33
C GLU A 29 -1.68 3.94 9.45
N PHE A 30 -1.82 2.98 8.53
CA PHE A 30 -3.03 2.16 8.41
C PHE A 30 -2.78 0.66 8.27
N LEU A 31 -1.58 0.22 7.90
CA LEU A 31 -1.20 -1.20 7.88
C LEU A 31 -0.52 -1.55 9.21
N PRO A 32 -1.16 -2.33 10.10
CA PRO A 32 -0.65 -2.59 11.47
C PRO A 32 0.74 -3.23 11.52
N TRP A 33 1.10 -3.95 10.46
CA TRP A 33 2.36 -4.69 10.31
C TRP A 33 3.41 -3.91 9.53
N CYS A 34 3.09 -2.72 9.00
CA CYS A 34 4.04 -1.85 8.30
C CYS A 34 4.67 -0.88 9.29
N LEU A 35 5.91 -1.14 9.70
CA LEU A 35 6.65 -0.28 10.62
C LEU A 35 7.12 1.01 9.95
N ALA A 36 7.49 0.96 8.67
CA ALA A 36 7.92 2.12 7.90
C ALA A 36 7.82 1.87 6.39
N ALA A 37 7.65 2.96 5.64
CA ALA A 37 7.68 2.98 4.18
C ALA A 37 8.65 4.05 3.69
N ARG A 38 9.59 3.68 2.82
CA ARG A 38 10.62 4.58 2.27
C ARG A 38 10.60 4.55 0.75
N ILE A 39 10.30 5.68 0.13
CA ILE A 39 10.34 5.80 -1.33
C ILE A 39 11.80 5.87 -1.78
N ARG A 40 12.18 4.97 -2.68
CA ARG A 40 13.53 4.91 -3.28
C ARG A 40 13.60 5.68 -4.58
N GLN A 41 12.59 5.48 -5.44
CA GLN A 41 12.47 6.17 -6.72
C GLN A 41 10.99 6.34 -7.03
N ALA A 42 10.63 7.50 -7.56
CA ALA A 42 9.32 7.78 -8.12
C ALA A 42 9.55 8.47 -9.46
N ASP A 43 9.00 7.90 -10.52
CA ASP A 43 8.92 8.52 -11.84
C ASP A 43 7.46 8.54 -12.31
N GLU A 44 7.21 9.02 -13.53
CA GLU A 44 5.86 9.18 -14.08
C GLU A 44 5.13 7.84 -14.29
N HIS A 45 5.86 6.72 -14.32
CA HIS A 45 5.34 5.41 -14.66
C HIS A 45 5.48 4.39 -13.53
N ALA A 46 6.39 4.60 -12.58
CA ALA A 46 6.72 3.64 -11.54
C ALA A 46 7.11 4.29 -10.21
N LEU A 47 6.78 3.57 -9.14
CA LEU A 47 7.18 3.88 -7.77
C LEU A 47 7.89 2.65 -7.19
N SER A 48 9.13 2.83 -6.75
CA SER A 48 9.89 1.82 -6.00
C SER A 48 10.02 2.26 -4.55
N ALA A 49 9.63 1.39 -3.62
CA ALA A 49 9.66 1.69 -2.19
C ALA A 49 10.10 0.47 -1.37
N ASP A 50 10.85 0.75 -0.30
CA ASP A 50 11.22 -0.22 0.72
C ASP A 50 10.16 -0.19 1.83
N LEU A 51 9.54 -1.34 2.12
CA LEU A 51 8.61 -1.52 3.24
C LEU A 51 9.30 -2.31 4.35
N ILE A 52 9.29 -1.75 5.56
CA ILE A 52 9.78 -2.44 6.76
C ILE A 52 8.57 -3.07 7.44
N ILE A 53 8.56 -4.40 7.48
CA ILE A 53 7.49 -5.20 8.08
C ILE A 53 7.96 -5.76 9.41
N GLY A 54 7.11 -5.67 10.44
CA GLY A 54 7.39 -6.22 11.77
C GLY A 54 6.11 -6.70 12.45
N PHE A 55 6.28 -7.67 13.36
CA PHE A 55 5.22 -8.35 14.12
C PHE A 55 5.36 -8.04 15.60
#